data_AF-A0A8T5RGK6-F1
#
_entry.id   AF-A0A8T5RGK6-F1
#
_cell.length_a   1.000
_cell.length_b   1.000
_cell.length_c   1.000
_cell.angle_alpha   90.00
_cell.angle_beta   90.00
_cell.angle_gamma   90.00
#
_symmetry.space_group_name_H-M   'P 1'
#
loop_
_entity.id
_entity.type
_entity.pdbx_description
1 polymer ?
#
loop_
_entity_poly.entity_id
_entity_poly.type
_entity_poly.pdbx_seq_one_letter_code
_entity_poly.pdbx_strand_id
1 'polypeptide(L)'
;MELKNNIFESTCKIKVSHDLNRQILEILSLIRVINNFYYKKKKIQEQIKPTILNKFREELKTIKYKKDWLFSIPSLLNTISNDFINKNDSFRFPDSIVLFSAWMNLGIEALYPQVVFHLKFPGFQKGEKTRHIFQFIFSTSRGVGFPIFFHPYFYGYKRRFIKYMNPFFKWIYKIPHCANKLLFRLERKFNTKRHHPGEFESVIISEYDNKVYKGIDTLLHGYFTNEPKILGTFSSLKDVLDKVTFSYRIGDHAMKIKNESHKYTLDVPMIDNEFIKDEYDIDFYKYIENILYLDKELFRKVLIYKIKRKNLIKKMTLIERIKFLLYQSQKIPIPIKKSPNKYPEIEEFHKYKHLIEKLRNLLWNAPLFSHTIHDSSKIKKILNFSKRSAKKIKVEDEIESTESIFLTFIKMYEKKEDFEFKDNDIIKAFKGLRNKMAKMWLLFKEKYFKFAINKLNQIANISPGTENYKDIIRNNIKKLVPIIAVYEIFSRPLSESVYPEAIPHTRQLRAYLAKFLTSKYNLVGLNLIRFFNKLAFNNWAYFITKKGLNKQEIFDFIVNLSIWKNIPNNIKETLKTTSN
;
A
#
# COMPACT_ATOMS: atom_id res chain seq x y z
N MET A 1 -8.81 19.84 -20.12
CA MET A 1 -9.63 19.30 -19.02
C MET A 1 -9.24 20.01 -17.75
N GLU A 2 -10.12 20.86 -17.24
CA GLU A 2 -9.94 21.49 -15.94
C GLU A 2 -10.60 20.60 -14.89
N LEU A 3 -9.78 19.93 -14.07
CA LEU A 3 -10.28 19.39 -12.80
C LEU A 3 -10.80 20.58 -11.99
N LYS A 4 -12.03 20.49 -11.47
CA LYS A 4 -12.62 21.54 -10.62
C LYS A 4 -11.59 21.94 -9.57
N ASN A 5 -11.25 23.23 -9.48
CA ASN A 5 -10.21 23.73 -8.57
C ASN A 5 -10.56 23.50 -7.08
N ASN A 6 -11.81 23.09 -6.79
CA ASN A 6 -12.40 23.08 -5.46
C ASN A 6 -12.50 21.66 -4.84
N ILE A 7 -11.70 20.68 -5.31
CA ILE A 7 -11.71 19.29 -4.80
C ILE A 7 -11.50 19.20 -3.27
N PHE A 8 -10.76 20.16 -2.69
CA PHE A 8 -10.49 20.22 -1.24
C PHE A 8 -11.39 21.23 -0.50
N GLU A 9 -12.31 21.87 -1.20
CA GLU A 9 -13.36 22.72 -0.62
C GLU A 9 -14.64 21.90 -0.35
N SER A 10 -14.49 20.60 -0.13
CA SER A 10 -15.62 19.77 0.29
C SER A 10 -16.19 20.30 1.61
N THR A 11 -17.51 20.24 1.74
CA THR A 11 -18.21 20.72 2.94
C THR A 11 -17.96 19.84 4.16
N CYS A 12 -17.43 18.62 3.97
CA CYS A 12 -17.16 17.67 5.04
C CYS A 12 -15.66 17.62 5.37
N LYS A 13 -15.34 18.01 6.61
CA LYS A 13 -14.00 17.89 7.19
C LYS A 13 -14.05 16.90 8.34
N ILE A 14 -12.95 16.17 8.55
CA ILE A 14 -12.83 15.25 9.69
C ILE A 14 -11.75 15.69 10.66
N LYS A 15 -11.98 15.43 11.94
CA LYS A 15 -11.09 15.81 13.03
C LYS A 15 -9.97 14.79 13.20
N VAL A 16 -8.73 15.26 13.07
CA VAL A 16 -7.53 14.45 13.29
C VAL A 16 -6.73 14.99 14.47
N SER A 17 -6.35 14.13 15.40
CA SER A 17 -5.53 14.48 16.56
C SER A 17 -4.21 15.10 16.13
N HIS A 18 -3.91 16.29 16.64
CA HIS A 18 -2.80 17.12 16.16
C HIS A 18 -2.10 17.88 17.29
N ASP A 19 -1.71 17.17 18.35
CA ASP A 19 -0.97 17.75 19.48
C ASP A 19 0.53 17.97 19.20
N LEU A 20 1.18 18.74 20.08
CA LEU A 20 2.59 19.11 19.98
C LEU A 20 3.53 17.91 19.81
N ASN A 21 3.22 16.78 20.45
CA ASN A 21 4.00 15.56 20.30
C ASN A 21 3.99 15.05 18.86
N ARG A 22 2.81 14.97 18.23
CA ARG A 22 2.72 14.59 16.81
C ARG A 22 3.46 15.57 15.93
N GLN A 23 3.29 16.87 16.14
CA GLN A 23 3.94 17.91 15.34
C GLN A 23 5.48 17.75 15.35
N ILE A 24 6.10 17.59 16.52
CA ILE A 24 7.55 17.40 16.63
C ILE A 24 8.02 16.12 15.93
N LEU A 25 7.27 15.03 16.13
CA LEU A 25 7.57 13.75 15.50
C LEU A 25 7.46 13.80 13.97
N GLU A 26 6.53 14.58 13.42
CA GLU A 26 6.36 14.75 11.97
C GLU A 26 7.53 15.50 11.38
N ILE A 27 7.97 16.58 12.01
CA ILE A 27 9.13 17.37 11.57
C ILE A 27 10.35 16.46 11.45
N LEU A 28 10.62 15.68 12.50
CA LEU A 28 11.73 14.72 12.52
C LEU A 28 11.57 13.62 11.47
N SER A 29 10.35 13.11 11.27
CA SER A 29 10.10 12.08 10.26
C SER A 29 10.31 12.62 8.84
N LEU A 30 9.79 13.81 8.53
CA LEU A 30 9.93 14.46 7.22
C LEU A 30 11.42 14.62 6.87
N ILE A 31 12.19 15.28 7.74
CA ILE A 31 13.61 15.58 7.47
C ILE A 31 14.43 14.30 7.36
N ARG A 32 14.12 13.27 8.17
CA ARG A 32 14.74 11.94 8.06
C ARG A 32 14.45 11.29 6.70
N VAL A 33 13.20 11.33 6.23
CA VAL A 33 12.81 10.76 4.93
C VAL A 33 13.52 11.50 3.80
N ILE A 34 13.58 12.84 3.84
CA ILE A 34 14.32 13.65 2.87
C ILE A 34 15.80 13.27 2.86
N ASN A 35 16.44 13.18 4.03
CA ASN A 35 17.85 12.78 4.14
C ASN A 35 18.12 11.37 3.57
N ASN A 36 17.21 10.42 3.82
CA ASN A 36 17.30 9.07 3.26
C ASN A 36 17.08 9.05 1.74
N PHE A 37 16.16 9.88 1.25
CA PHE A 37 15.91 10.04 -0.17
C PHE A 37 17.16 10.54 -0.89
N TYR A 38 17.79 11.63 -0.42
CA TYR A 38 19.00 12.14 -1.05
C TYR A 38 20.20 11.19 -0.89
N TYR A 39 20.31 10.46 0.22
CA TYR A 39 21.30 9.39 0.36
C TYR A 39 21.14 8.31 -0.72
N LYS A 40 19.92 7.78 -0.90
CA LYS A 40 19.63 6.78 -1.94
C LYS A 40 19.85 7.35 -3.33
N LYS A 41 19.38 8.57 -3.59
CA LYS A 41 19.56 9.28 -4.87
C LYS A 41 21.03 9.37 -5.24
N LYS A 42 21.89 9.83 -4.32
CA LYS A 42 23.34 9.89 -4.53
C LYS A 42 23.95 8.52 -4.82
N LYS A 43 23.60 7.50 -4.03
CA LYS A 43 24.10 6.14 -4.21
C LYS A 43 23.75 5.58 -5.59
N ILE A 44 22.50 5.78 -6.03
CA ILE A 44 22.07 5.28 -7.34
C ILE A 44 22.76 6.06 -8.47
N GLN A 45 22.89 7.39 -8.32
CA GLN A 45 23.67 8.21 -9.26
C GLN A 45 25.11 7.70 -9.39
N GLU A 46 25.78 7.38 -8.28
CA GLU A 46 27.13 6.79 -8.28
C GLU A 46 27.18 5.42 -8.98
N GLN A 47 26.15 4.58 -8.81
CA GLN A 47 26.06 3.26 -9.45
C GLN A 47 25.84 3.33 -10.96
N ILE A 48 25.03 4.29 -11.41
CA ILE A 48 24.65 4.42 -12.83
C ILE A 48 25.68 5.28 -13.59
N LYS A 49 26.38 6.19 -12.91
CA LYS A 49 27.38 7.09 -13.51
C LYS A 49 28.39 6.38 -14.43
N PRO A 50 28.99 5.22 -14.08
CA PRO A 50 29.90 4.52 -14.98
C PRO A 50 29.22 4.02 -16.26
N THR A 51 28.00 3.49 -16.15
CA THR A 51 27.21 3.00 -17.30
C THR A 51 26.78 4.15 -18.21
N ILE A 52 26.38 5.28 -17.64
CA ILE A 52 26.09 6.53 -18.36
C ILE A 52 27.37 6.98 -19.08
N LEU A 53 28.48 7.18 -18.36
CA LEU A 53 29.73 7.64 -18.97
C LEU A 53 30.23 6.70 -20.09
N ASN A 54 30.00 5.39 -19.98
CA ASN A 54 30.34 4.43 -21.03
C ASN A 54 29.37 4.49 -22.23
N LYS A 55 28.04 4.50 -22.01
CA LYS A 55 27.03 4.60 -23.08
C LYS A 55 27.15 5.94 -23.83
N PHE A 56 27.38 7.02 -23.11
CA PHE A 56 27.50 8.37 -23.66
C PHE A 56 28.92 8.72 -24.09
N ARG A 57 29.91 7.82 -23.99
CA ARG A 57 31.29 8.12 -24.41
C ARG A 57 31.38 8.45 -25.90
N GLU A 58 30.58 7.78 -26.72
CA GLU A 58 30.49 7.97 -28.18
C GLU A 58 29.59 9.17 -28.56
N GLU A 59 28.46 9.34 -27.87
CA GLU A 59 27.57 10.50 -28.06
C GLU A 59 28.19 11.81 -27.56
N LEU A 60 28.93 11.81 -26.44
CA LEU A 60 29.67 12.99 -25.96
C LEU A 60 30.85 13.36 -26.88
N LYS A 61 31.45 12.38 -27.58
CA LYS A 61 32.45 12.66 -28.64
C LYS A 61 31.82 13.34 -29.85
N THR A 62 30.62 12.92 -30.26
CA THR A 62 29.87 13.52 -31.39
C THR A 62 29.21 14.86 -31.03
N ILE A 63 28.75 15.04 -29.79
CA ILE A 63 28.18 16.30 -29.26
C ILE A 63 29.26 17.38 -29.12
N LYS A 64 30.51 17.01 -28.77
CA LYS A 64 31.67 17.93 -28.77
C LYS A 64 31.89 18.58 -30.14
N TYR A 65 31.50 17.91 -31.22
CA TYR A 65 31.63 18.39 -32.59
C TYR A 65 30.49 19.32 -33.05
N LYS A 66 29.29 19.23 -32.45
CA LYS A 66 28.08 19.91 -32.97
C LYS A 66 27.51 21.06 -32.11
N LYS A 67 28.09 21.38 -30.95
CA LYS A 67 27.73 22.56 -30.11
C LYS A 67 26.23 22.79 -29.84
N ASP A 68 25.39 21.75 -29.89
CA ASP A 68 23.96 21.89 -29.54
C ASP A 68 23.56 20.91 -28.41
N TRP A 69 23.43 21.48 -27.21
CA TRP A 69 23.43 20.78 -25.92
C TRP A 69 22.03 20.76 -25.30
N LEU A 70 21.12 21.62 -25.78
CA LEU A 70 19.79 21.78 -25.21
C LEU A 70 18.77 20.72 -25.67
N PHE A 71 18.91 20.17 -26.88
CA PHE A 71 17.92 19.25 -27.45
C PHE A 71 18.14 17.77 -27.09
N SER A 72 19.34 17.39 -26.63
CA SER A 72 19.72 16.00 -26.37
C SER A 72 19.52 15.53 -24.92
N ILE A 73 19.38 16.45 -23.96
CA ILE A 73 19.24 16.14 -22.53
C ILE A 73 17.87 15.52 -22.17
N PRO A 74 16.72 15.98 -22.70
CA PRO A 74 15.41 15.43 -22.32
C PRO A 74 15.17 14.00 -22.82
N SER A 75 15.63 13.64 -24.02
CA SER A 75 15.53 12.28 -24.56
C SER A 75 16.46 11.31 -23.82
N LEU A 76 17.66 11.77 -23.43
CA LEU A 76 18.60 11.05 -22.57
C LEU A 76 17.99 10.67 -21.22
N LEU A 77 17.33 11.64 -20.58
CA LEU A 77 16.66 11.43 -19.29
C LEU A 77 15.51 10.43 -19.39
N ASN A 78 14.78 10.41 -20.52
CA ASN A 78 13.73 9.41 -20.78
C ASN A 78 14.29 7.99 -20.97
N THR A 79 15.42 7.83 -21.65
CA THR A 79 16.07 6.52 -21.84
C THR A 79 16.66 5.99 -20.54
N ILE A 80 17.28 6.87 -19.74
CA ILE A 80 17.77 6.53 -18.38
C ILE A 80 16.60 6.24 -17.45
N SER A 81 15.51 7.00 -17.53
CA SER A 81 14.25 6.78 -16.80
C SER A 81 13.70 5.37 -17.07
N ASN A 82 13.62 4.95 -18.33
CA ASN A 82 13.17 3.60 -18.69
C ASN A 82 14.08 2.49 -18.13
N ASP A 83 15.40 2.64 -18.20
CA ASP A 83 16.36 1.69 -17.60
C ASP A 83 16.26 1.66 -16.06
N PHE A 84 15.96 2.80 -15.42
CA PHE A 84 15.78 2.95 -13.96
C PHE A 84 14.45 2.35 -13.48
N ILE A 85 13.37 2.59 -14.21
CA ILE A 85 12.04 2.01 -14.00
C ILE A 85 12.13 0.47 -14.08
N ASN A 86 12.97 -0.05 -14.98
CA ASN A 86 13.10 -1.49 -15.23
C ASN A 86 14.00 -2.25 -14.24
N LYS A 87 14.97 -1.60 -13.55
CA LYS A 87 16.00 -2.28 -12.73
C LYS A 87 15.80 -2.31 -11.20
N ASN A 88 14.59 -2.03 -10.70
CA ASN A 88 14.19 -1.90 -9.29
C ASN A 88 14.40 -0.49 -8.71
N ASP A 89 13.31 0.19 -8.38
CA ASP A 89 12.90 0.28 -6.99
C ASP A 89 11.39 0.56 -6.85
N SER A 90 10.89 0.10 -5.72
CA SER A 90 9.57 0.26 -5.14
C SER A 90 8.90 1.64 -5.27
N PHE A 91 8.19 1.90 -6.37
CA PHE A 91 7.36 3.11 -6.54
C PHE A 91 6.13 2.81 -7.41
N ARG A 92 4.97 2.46 -6.82
CA ARG A 92 3.75 2.19 -7.59
C ARG A 92 2.88 3.45 -7.76
N PHE A 93 3.40 4.34 -8.60
CA PHE A 93 2.74 5.24 -9.56
C PHE A 93 3.90 5.64 -10.49
N PRO A 94 3.76 5.65 -11.83
CA PRO A 94 4.85 6.08 -12.71
C PRO A 94 5.29 7.48 -12.26
N ASP A 95 6.56 7.62 -11.91
CA ASP A 95 7.17 8.88 -11.48
C ASP A 95 6.71 9.44 -10.12
N SER A 96 6.38 8.57 -9.16
CA SER A 96 6.14 9.02 -7.77
C SER A 96 7.31 9.82 -7.16
N ILE A 97 8.52 9.70 -7.69
CA ILE A 97 9.71 10.48 -7.29
C ILE A 97 9.53 11.98 -7.55
N VAL A 98 8.92 12.35 -8.67
CA VAL A 98 8.70 13.76 -9.03
C VAL A 98 7.67 14.35 -8.07
N LEU A 99 6.55 13.65 -7.87
CA LEU A 99 5.53 14.07 -6.92
C LEU A 99 6.09 14.18 -5.51
N PHE A 100 6.88 13.20 -5.09
CA PHE A 100 7.53 13.23 -3.79
C PHE A 100 8.41 14.46 -3.63
N SER A 101 9.26 14.73 -4.63
CA SER A 101 10.18 15.86 -4.59
C SER A 101 9.40 17.18 -4.53
N ALA A 102 8.38 17.33 -5.37
CA ALA A 102 7.49 18.49 -5.37
C ALA A 102 6.78 18.67 -4.01
N TRP A 103 6.29 17.59 -3.41
CA TRP A 103 5.62 17.63 -2.11
C TRP A 103 6.60 17.94 -0.98
N MET A 104 7.80 17.37 -0.99
CA MET A 104 8.82 17.68 0.02
C MET A 104 9.26 19.14 -0.04
N ASN A 105 9.29 19.74 -1.23
CA ASN A 105 9.61 21.15 -1.40
C ASN A 105 8.56 22.10 -0.79
N LEU A 106 7.39 21.61 -0.37
CA LEU A 106 6.40 22.39 0.38
C LEU A 106 6.75 22.56 1.88
N GLY A 107 7.79 21.90 2.39
CA GLY A 107 8.26 22.10 3.77
C GLY A 107 7.23 21.71 4.83
N ILE A 108 6.86 22.64 5.71
CA ILE A 108 5.92 22.40 6.83
C ILE A 108 4.55 21.92 6.36
N GLU A 109 4.08 22.35 5.20
CA GLU A 109 2.79 21.92 4.66
C GLU A 109 2.78 20.42 4.33
N ALA A 110 3.94 19.82 4.10
CA ALA A 110 4.03 18.38 3.90
C ALA A 110 3.76 17.59 5.20
N LEU A 111 3.87 18.17 6.40
CA LEU A 111 3.89 17.39 7.65
C LEU A 111 2.58 16.63 7.92
N TYR A 112 1.45 17.18 7.48
CA TYR A 112 0.12 16.77 7.89
C TYR A 112 -0.61 15.95 6.83
N PRO A 113 -1.61 15.14 7.23
CA PRO A 113 -2.53 14.54 6.27
C PRO A 113 -3.25 15.66 5.52
N GLN A 114 -3.13 15.66 4.19
CA GLN A 114 -3.68 16.72 3.34
C GLN A 114 -5.15 16.48 2.99
N VAL A 115 -5.54 15.22 2.92
CA VAL A 115 -6.90 14.81 2.54
C VAL A 115 -7.18 13.40 3.01
N VAL A 116 -8.47 13.13 3.18
CA VAL A 116 -8.99 11.80 3.47
C VAL A 116 -9.94 11.36 2.38
N PHE A 117 -9.78 10.13 1.92
CA PHE A 117 -10.74 9.48 1.03
C PHE A 117 -11.70 8.66 1.87
N HIS A 118 -12.99 8.94 1.72
CA HIS A 118 -14.06 8.12 2.26
C HIS A 118 -14.60 7.22 1.15
N LEU A 119 -14.32 5.92 1.27
CA LEU A 119 -14.78 4.90 0.35
C LEU A 119 -15.88 4.08 1.02
N LYS A 120 -16.96 3.83 0.30
CA LYS A 120 -18.07 2.99 0.77
C LYS A 120 -17.97 1.61 0.14
N PHE A 121 -18.10 0.58 0.96
CA PHE A 121 -18.10 -0.82 0.54
C PHE A 121 -19.26 -1.60 1.18
N PRO A 122 -19.70 -2.71 0.56
CA PRO A 122 -20.68 -3.60 1.18
C PRO A 122 -20.18 -4.19 2.51
N GLY A 123 -21.10 -4.50 3.42
CA GLY A 123 -20.76 -5.26 4.63
C GLY A 123 -20.27 -6.68 4.30
N PHE A 124 -19.30 -7.17 5.07
CA PHE A 124 -18.68 -8.49 4.86
C PHE A 124 -18.91 -9.43 6.05
N GLN A 125 -18.91 -8.89 7.27
CA GLN A 125 -19.13 -9.65 8.49
C GLN A 125 -20.64 -9.87 8.75
N LYS A 126 -20.96 -10.86 9.59
CA LYS A 126 -22.35 -11.14 9.98
C LYS A 126 -22.97 -9.92 10.67
N GLY A 127 -24.10 -9.45 10.16
CA GLY A 127 -24.83 -8.27 10.66
C GLY A 127 -24.21 -6.93 10.26
N GLU A 128 -23.13 -6.92 9.48
CA GLU A 128 -22.54 -5.69 8.91
C GLU A 128 -23.34 -5.28 7.67
N LYS A 129 -23.85 -4.05 7.64
CA LYS A 129 -24.61 -3.50 6.51
C LYS A 129 -23.69 -2.81 5.51
N THR A 130 -22.92 -1.85 6.01
CA THR A 130 -22.03 -1.03 5.18
C THR A 130 -20.68 -0.86 5.87
N ARG A 131 -19.63 -0.82 5.07
CA ARG A 131 -18.26 -0.63 5.50
C ARG A 131 -17.73 0.68 4.94
N HIS A 132 -17.27 1.57 5.81
CA HIS A 132 -16.69 2.86 5.43
C HIS A 132 -15.20 2.86 5.69
N ILE A 133 -14.41 3.09 4.64
CA ILE A 133 -12.95 3.17 4.73
C ILE A 133 -12.54 4.63 4.64
N PHE A 134 -11.83 5.09 5.66
CA PHE A 134 -11.22 6.43 5.69
C PHE A 134 -9.73 6.29 5.45
N GLN A 135 -9.27 6.63 4.26
CA GLN A 135 -7.88 6.54 3.84
C GLN A 135 -7.21 7.91 3.89
N PHE A 136 -6.31 8.09 4.86
CA PHE A 136 -5.60 9.33 5.10
C PHE A 136 -4.33 9.36 4.27
N ILE A 137 -4.13 10.37 3.42
CA ILE A 137 -2.92 10.48 2.61
C ILE A 137 -1.90 11.37 3.32
N PHE A 138 -0.71 10.82 3.56
CA PHE A 138 0.44 11.49 4.13
C PHE A 138 1.50 11.74 3.04
N SER A 139 2.19 12.86 3.15
CA SER A 139 3.28 13.22 2.23
C SER A 139 4.52 12.32 2.38
N THR A 140 4.73 11.76 3.58
CA THR A 140 5.95 11.05 3.95
C THR A 140 5.68 9.80 4.76
N SER A 141 6.68 8.93 4.73
CA SER A 141 6.75 7.82 5.63
C SER A 141 6.91 8.23 7.09
N ARG A 142 6.01 7.73 7.94
CA ARG A 142 5.98 7.97 9.39
C ARG A 142 6.66 6.87 10.21
N GLY A 143 7.69 6.22 9.66
CA GLY A 143 8.46 5.17 10.33
C GLY A 143 9.14 5.63 11.63
N VAL A 144 9.80 4.70 12.35
CA VAL A 144 10.41 4.95 13.68
C VAL A 144 11.18 6.26 13.73
N GLY A 145 10.63 7.22 14.48
CA GLY A 145 10.91 8.65 14.34
C GLY A 145 12.23 9.15 14.92
N PHE A 146 13.02 8.33 15.60
CA PHE A 146 14.17 8.84 16.34
C PHE A 146 15.49 8.10 16.08
N PRO A 147 16.34 8.68 15.23
CA PRO A 147 17.75 8.33 15.19
C PRO A 147 18.66 9.32 15.95
N ILE A 148 18.13 10.39 16.56
CA ILE A 148 18.97 11.50 17.08
C ILE A 148 19.20 11.36 18.59
N PHE A 149 20.40 10.93 18.96
CA PHE A 149 20.91 11.01 20.32
C PHE A 149 21.63 12.34 20.50
N PHE A 150 21.11 13.20 21.39
CA PHE A 150 21.89 14.27 21.98
C PHE A 150 22.30 13.89 23.40
N HIS A 151 23.51 14.30 23.79
CA HIS A 151 23.97 14.12 25.15
C HIS A 151 23.01 14.79 26.14
N PRO A 152 22.73 14.24 27.33
CA PRO A 152 21.85 14.89 28.32
C PRO A 152 22.18 16.37 28.61
N TYR A 153 23.45 16.78 28.48
CA TYR A 153 23.89 18.18 28.58
C TYR A 153 23.27 19.10 27.52
N PHE A 154 23.01 18.60 26.31
CA PHE A 154 22.33 19.34 25.25
C PHE A 154 20.92 19.78 25.69
N TYR A 155 20.22 18.90 26.41
CA TYR A 155 18.93 19.19 27.02
C TYR A 155 19.08 19.90 28.37
N GLY A 156 20.27 20.39 28.75
CA GLY A 156 20.46 21.13 29.99
C GLY A 156 20.40 20.30 31.28
N TYR A 157 20.42 18.97 31.21
CA TYR A 157 20.61 18.13 32.40
C TYR A 157 22.05 18.30 32.92
N LYS A 158 22.23 18.88 34.12
CA LYS A 158 23.57 19.16 34.71
C LYS A 158 23.94 18.28 35.94
N ARG A 159 23.27 17.15 36.17
CA ARG A 159 23.40 16.37 37.43
C ARG A 159 24.54 15.33 37.42
N ARG A 160 25.16 15.13 38.61
CA ARG A 160 26.23 14.13 38.89
C ARG A 160 25.88 12.69 38.47
N PHE A 161 24.59 12.31 38.50
CA PHE A 161 24.13 10.96 38.14
C PHE A 161 24.05 10.67 36.63
N ILE A 162 24.28 11.67 35.77
CA ILE A 162 24.24 11.48 34.30
C ILE A 162 25.27 10.44 33.84
N LYS A 163 26.43 10.36 34.50
CA LYS A 163 27.48 9.37 34.17
C LYS A 163 26.97 7.94 34.26
N TYR A 164 26.12 7.64 35.26
CA TYR A 164 25.55 6.31 35.48
C TYR A 164 24.35 6.01 34.57
N MET A 165 23.60 7.04 34.17
CA MET A 165 22.47 6.90 33.24
C MET A 165 22.90 6.90 31.76
N ASN A 166 24.10 7.40 31.43
CA ASN A 166 24.59 7.51 30.05
C ASN A 166 24.69 6.15 29.32
N PRO A 167 25.16 5.06 29.94
CA PRO A 167 25.11 3.73 29.32
C PRO A 167 23.67 3.29 29.00
N PHE A 168 22.72 3.55 29.89
CA PHE A 168 21.31 3.25 29.67
C PHE A 168 20.73 4.07 28.51
N PHE A 169 20.97 5.39 28.46
CA PHE A 169 20.59 6.21 27.32
C PHE A 169 21.24 5.72 26.01
N LYS A 170 22.56 5.51 25.97
CA LYS A 170 23.25 4.97 24.79
C LYS A 170 22.66 3.63 24.34
N TRP A 171 22.33 2.75 25.28
CA TRP A 171 21.72 1.44 25.01
C TRP A 171 20.30 1.58 24.45
N ILE A 172 19.48 2.44 25.06
CA ILE A 172 18.14 2.83 24.58
C ILE A 172 18.18 3.30 23.12
N TYR A 173 19.16 4.14 22.73
CA TYR A 173 19.27 4.63 21.35
C TYR A 173 19.92 3.63 20.38
N LYS A 174 20.78 2.73 20.87
CA LYS A 174 21.45 1.71 20.04
C LYS A 174 20.48 0.62 19.56
N ILE A 175 19.47 0.26 20.34
CA ILE A 175 18.49 -0.78 19.98
C ILE A 175 17.67 -0.40 18.73
N PRO A 176 17.03 0.79 18.61
CA PRO A 176 16.37 1.22 17.39
C PRO A 176 17.29 1.26 16.18
N HIS A 177 18.55 1.68 16.36
CA HIS A 177 19.54 1.67 15.27
C HIS A 177 19.84 0.23 14.82
N CYS A 178 20.07 -0.69 15.76
CA CYS A 178 20.29 -2.11 15.47
C CYS A 178 19.05 -2.76 14.84
N ALA A 179 17.85 -2.45 15.32
CA ALA A 179 16.59 -2.92 14.75
C ALA A 179 16.38 -2.39 13.33
N ASN A 180 16.66 -1.10 13.06
CA ASN A 180 16.64 -0.54 11.71
C ASN A 180 17.69 -1.18 10.80
N LYS A 181 18.91 -1.44 11.30
CA LYS A 181 19.96 -2.15 10.54
C LYS A 181 19.55 -3.59 10.22
N LEU A 182 18.93 -4.29 11.17
CA LEU A 182 18.45 -5.66 11.00
C LEU A 182 17.30 -5.71 9.99
N LEU A 183 16.31 -4.80 10.12
CA LEU A 183 15.23 -4.64 9.15
C LEU A 183 15.79 -4.34 7.75
N PHE A 184 16.73 -3.41 7.61
CA PHE A 184 17.36 -3.08 6.33
C PHE A 184 18.12 -4.28 5.70
N ARG A 185 18.78 -5.10 6.53
CA ARG A 185 19.49 -6.30 6.06
C ARG A 185 18.51 -7.40 5.62
N LEU A 186 17.42 -7.60 6.35
CA LEU A 186 16.34 -8.51 5.97
C LEU A 186 15.63 -8.02 4.70
N GLU A 187 15.38 -6.71 4.60
CA GLU A 187 14.76 -6.08 3.42
C GLU A 187 15.58 -6.29 2.15
N ARG A 188 16.89 -6.06 2.20
CA ARG A 188 17.81 -6.36 1.09
C ARG A 188 17.78 -7.85 0.70
N LYS A 189 17.67 -8.75 1.68
CA LYS A 189 17.64 -10.20 1.44
C LYS A 189 16.31 -10.66 0.82
N PHE A 190 15.20 -9.97 1.14
CA PHE A 190 13.86 -10.35 0.71
C PHE A 190 13.26 -9.48 -0.40
N ASN A 191 14.00 -8.48 -0.92
CA ASN A 191 13.51 -7.47 -1.85
C ASN A 191 12.16 -6.85 -1.41
N THR A 192 11.97 -6.68 -0.10
CA THR A 192 10.74 -6.09 0.43
C THR A 192 10.81 -4.58 0.26
N LYS A 193 9.86 -4.07 -0.53
CA LYS A 193 9.67 -2.66 -0.86
C LYS A 193 9.50 -1.82 0.42
N ARG A 194 10.20 -0.69 0.54
CA ARG A 194 10.00 0.24 1.65
C ARG A 194 9.74 1.67 1.17
N HIS A 195 8.63 2.21 1.66
CA HIS A 195 8.24 3.62 1.75
C HIS A 195 8.10 4.38 0.44
N HIS A 196 6.83 4.57 0.06
CA HIS A 196 6.40 5.32 -1.10
C HIS A 196 5.98 6.75 -0.71
N PRO A 197 6.05 7.70 -1.65
CA PRO A 197 5.31 8.95 -1.60
C PRO A 197 3.82 8.65 -1.55
N GLY A 198 3.04 9.38 -0.73
CA GLY A 198 1.62 9.07 -0.56
C GLY A 198 1.39 7.82 0.29
N GLU A 199 2.15 7.67 1.38
CA GLU A 199 1.77 6.69 2.40
C GLU A 199 0.36 6.99 2.86
N PHE A 200 -0.43 5.94 2.95
CA PHE A 200 -1.76 6.07 3.49
C PHE A 200 -1.98 5.08 4.60
N GLU A 201 -2.75 5.53 5.57
CA GLU A 201 -3.30 4.66 6.59
C GLU A 201 -4.80 4.74 6.51
N SER A 202 -5.42 3.59 6.65
CA SER A 202 -6.86 3.47 6.57
C SER A 202 -7.42 3.25 7.96
N VAL A 203 -8.68 3.59 8.16
CA VAL A 203 -9.48 3.14 9.30
C VAL A 203 -10.81 2.69 8.76
N ILE A 204 -11.38 1.65 9.36
CA ILE A 204 -12.72 1.20 9.04
C ILE A 204 -13.69 1.68 10.11
N ILE A 205 -14.81 2.25 9.68
CA ILE A 205 -16.02 2.38 10.47
C ILE A 205 -17.12 1.61 9.74
N SER A 206 -17.70 0.63 10.41
CA SER A 206 -18.74 -0.22 9.84
C SER A 206 -20.05 -0.01 10.56
N GLU A 207 -21.12 0.09 9.78
CA GLU A 207 -22.50 0.11 10.27
C GLU A 207 -23.01 -1.33 10.36
N TYR A 208 -23.57 -1.68 11.52
CA TYR A 208 -24.25 -2.94 11.77
C TYR A 208 -25.75 -2.71 11.96
N ASP A 209 -26.49 -3.82 12.08
CA ASP A 209 -27.88 -3.81 12.51
C ASP A 209 -28.12 -2.94 13.77
N ASN A 210 -29.32 -2.38 13.88
CA ASN A 210 -29.72 -1.45 14.94
C ASN A 210 -28.85 -0.18 15.04
N LYS A 211 -28.26 0.26 13.91
CA LYS A 211 -27.39 1.44 13.79
C LYS A 211 -26.21 1.43 14.78
N VAL A 212 -25.71 0.23 15.07
CA VAL A 212 -24.51 0.05 15.88
C VAL A 212 -23.29 0.29 14.97
N TYR A 213 -22.43 1.22 15.35
CA TYR A 213 -21.19 1.48 14.62
C TYR A 213 -20.01 0.84 15.34
N LYS A 214 -19.19 0.11 14.58
CA LYS A 214 -17.93 -0.45 15.08
C LYS A 214 -16.76 0.08 14.28
N GLY A 215 -15.66 0.36 14.97
CA GLY A 215 -14.43 0.86 14.40
C GLY A 215 -13.34 -0.21 14.37
N ILE A 216 -12.55 -0.25 13.32
CA ILE A 216 -11.36 -1.12 13.24
C ILE A 216 -10.14 -0.24 13.06
N ASP A 217 -9.24 -0.31 14.02
CA ASP A 217 -7.94 0.37 13.98
C ASP A 217 -6.99 -0.38 13.04
N THR A 218 -6.10 0.35 12.38
CA THR A 218 -5.02 -0.23 11.56
C THR A 218 -3.67 -0.09 12.25
N LEU A 219 -2.82 -1.08 12.00
CA LEU A 219 -1.41 -1.12 12.35
C LEU A 219 -0.60 -1.41 11.08
N LEU A 220 0.55 -0.74 10.91
CA LEU A 220 1.54 -1.05 9.87
C LEU A 220 1.00 -1.13 8.42
N HIS A 221 0.47 -0.04 7.86
CA HIS A 221 0.08 0.03 6.44
C HIS A 221 -1.12 -0.85 6.07
N GLY A 222 -2.10 -0.96 6.98
CA GLY A 222 -3.36 -1.66 6.72
C GLY A 222 -3.48 -3.08 7.27
N TYR A 223 -2.61 -3.52 8.21
CA TYR A 223 -2.93 -4.71 9.01
C TYR A 223 -3.95 -4.31 10.09
N PHE A 224 -5.17 -4.76 9.93
CA PHE A 224 -6.26 -4.47 10.86
C PHE A 224 -6.08 -5.22 12.18
N THR A 225 -6.37 -4.55 13.30
CA THR A 225 -6.50 -5.24 14.58
C THR A 225 -7.73 -6.15 14.56
N ASN A 226 -7.61 -7.38 15.05
CA ASN A 226 -8.62 -8.42 14.85
C ASN A 226 -10.02 -8.13 15.44
N GLU A 227 -10.17 -7.19 16.38
CA GLU A 227 -11.45 -6.97 17.05
C GLU A 227 -11.97 -5.55 16.77
N PRO A 228 -13.11 -5.44 16.06
CA PRO A 228 -13.82 -4.18 15.92
C PRO A 228 -14.24 -3.69 17.31
N LYS A 229 -13.87 -2.46 17.67
CA LYS A 229 -14.36 -1.81 18.88
C LYS A 229 -15.73 -1.20 18.63
N ILE A 230 -16.62 -1.27 19.61
CA ILE A 230 -17.91 -0.59 19.53
C ILE A 230 -17.67 0.91 19.71
N LEU A 231 -18.10 1.72 18.74
CA LEU A 231 -18.07 3.17 18.82
C LEU A 231 -19.31 3.71 19.53
N GLY A 232 -20.46 3.04 19.33
CA GLY A 232 -21.75 3.40 19.91
C GLY A 232 -22.90 3.18 18.94
N THR A 233 -24.10 3.59 19.35
CA THR A 233 -25.28 3.67 18.50
C THR A 233 -25.45 5.12 18.03
N PHE A 234 -25.57 5.31 16.72
CA PHE A 234 -25.66 6.65 16.12
C PHE A 234 -26.77 6.69 15.08
N SER A 235 -27.35 7.86 14.81
CA SER A 235 -28.45 7.94 13.85
C SER A 235 -27.95 7.83 12.39
N SER A 236 -26.71 8.25 12.15
CA SER A 236 -26.04 8.31 10.85
C SER A 236 -24.51 8.23 11.00
N LEU A 237 -23.78 8.02 9.89
CA LEU A 237 -22.31 8.11 9.86
C LEU A 237 -21.81 9.52 10.20
N LYS A 238 -22.56 10.56 9.83
CA LYS A 238 -22.20 11.97 10.12
C LYS A 238 -22.13 12.20 11.62
N ASP A 239 -23.12 11.71 12.36
CA ASP A 239 -23.14 11.77 13.83
C ASP A 239 -21.93 11.06 14.46
N VAL A 240 -21.46 9.96 13.84
CA VAL A 240 -20.24 9.28 14.28
C VAL A 240 -19.05 10.22 14.10
N LEU A 241 -18.88 10.79 12.90
CA LEU A 241 -17.75 11.66 12.55
C LEU A 241 -17.70 12.95 13.37
N ASP A 242 -18.84 13.47 13.82
CA ASP A 242 -18.90 14.64 14.69
C ASP A 242 -18.38 14.35 16.10
N LYS A 243 -18.57 13.11 16.57
CA LYS A 243 -18.27 12.65 17.94
C LYS A 243 -16.93 11.92 18.08
N VAL A 244 -16.41 11.35 17.01
CA VAL A 244 -15.11 10.65 17.03
C VAL A 244 -13.98 11.54 16.55
N THR A 245 -12.78 11.28 17.05
CA THR A 245 -11.55 11.90 16.55
C THR A 245 -10.62 10.81 15.99
N PHE A 246 -10.07 11.02 14.80
CA PHE A 246 -9.05 10.12 14.25
C PHE A 246 -7.68 10.45 14.86
N SER A 247 -6.86 9.45 15.13
CA SER A 247 -5.55 9.62 15.73
C SER A 247 -4.56 8.69 15.08
N TYR A 248 -3.49 9.25 14.53
CA TYR A 248 -2.36 8.47 14.07
C TYR A 248 -1.21 8.44 15.07
N ARG A 249 -0.32 7.46 14.89
CA ARG A 249 0.95 7.35 15.61
C ARG A 249 2.12 7.26 14.64
N ILE A 250 3.19 7.99 14.96
CA ILE A 250 4.44 7.97 14.22
C ILE A 250 5.35 6.90 14.84
N GLY A 251 5.89 6.04 13.99
CA GLY A 251 6.80 4.96 14.33
C GLY A 251 6.31 3.57 13.93
N ASP A 252 5.00 3.34 13.97
CA ASP A 252 4.39 2.05 13.62
C ASP A 252 3.15 2.18 12.72
N HIS A 253 3.04 3.33 12.05
CA HIS A 253 2.10 3.52 10.95
C HIS A 253 0.69 3.08 11.31
N ALA A 254 0.22 3.52 12.49
CA ALA A 254 -1.06 3.12 13.04
C ALA A 254 -2.04 4.27 12.96
N MET A 255 -3.27 4.00 12.53
CA MET A 255 -4.40 4.94 12.62
C MET A 255 -5.49 4.35 13.50
N LYS A 256 -6.07 5.21 14.35
CA LYS A 256 -7.04 4.81 15.35
C LYS A 256 -8.21 5.76 15.43
N ILE A 257 -9.36 5.23 15.83
CA ILE A 257 -10.54 6.02 16.20
C ILE A 257 -10.52 6.27 17.71
N LYS A 258 -10.84 7.48 18.17
CA LYS A 258 -11.05 7.80 19.58
C LYS A 258 -12.45 8.32 19.78
N ASN A 259 -13.13 7.84 20.83
CA ASN A 259 -14.50 8.24 21.16
C ASN A 259 -14.56 9.59 21.88
N GLU A 260 -13.44 10.11 22.38
CA GLU A 260 -13.36 11.38 23.08
C GLU A 260 -12.83 12.49 22.16
N SER A 261 -13.41 13.69 22.29
CA SER A 261 -12.92 14.90 21.61
C SER A 261 -11.50 15.21 22.08
N HIS A 262 -10.53 15.14 21.18
CA HIS A 262 -9.16 15.54 21.50
C HIS A 262 -9.08 17.07 21.54
N LYS A 263 -8.40 17.65 22.53
CA LYS A 263 -8.32 19.12 22.69
C LYS A 263 -7.64 19.82 21.51
N TYR A 264 -6.71 19.14 20.84
CA TYR A 264 -5.95 19.67 19.71
C TYR A 264 -6.21 18.82 18.47
N THR A 265 -6.97 19.38 17.53
CA THR A 265 -7.32 18.72 16.26
C THR A 265 -6.95 19.57 15.05
N LEU A 266 -6.68 18.89 13.95
CA LEU A 266 -6.57 19.44 12.61
C LEU A 266 -7.80 19.01 11.82
N ASP A 267 -8.46 19.95 11.17
CA ASP A 267 -9.55 19.64 10.23
C ASP A 267 -8.96 19.28 8.87
N VAL A 268 -9.18 18.04 8.47
CA VAL A 268 -8.68 17.51 7.19
C VAL A 268 -9.87 17.38 6.23
N PRO A 269 -9.78 17.93 5.01
CA PRO A 269 -10.84 17.82 4.02
C PRO A 269 -11.05 16.35 3.64
N MET A 270 -12.30 15.97 3.45
CA MET A 270 -12.68 14.62 3.05
C MET A 270 -13.27 14.62 1.64
N ILE A 271 -12.74 13.77 0.77
CA ILE A 271 -13.33 13.45 -0.52
C ILE A 271 -14.21 12.21 -0.32
N ASP A 272 -15.51 12.37 -0.50
CA ASP A 272 -16.46 11.29 -0.28
C ASP A 272 -16.62 10.37 -1.49
N ASN A 273 -17.35 9.28 -1.27
CA ASN A 273 -17.56 8.24 -2.26
C ASN A 273 -18.40 8.73 -3.46
N GLU A 274 -19.32 9.67 -3.26
CA GLU A 274 -20.15 10.20 -4.35
C GLU A 274 -19.32 11.12 -5.25
N PHE A 275 -18.46 11.97 -4.68
CA PHE A 275 -17.49 12.73 -5.45
C PHE A 275 -16.62 11.84 -6.33
N ILE A 276 -16.15 10.70 -5.81
CA ILE A 276 -15.31 9.76 -6.59
C ILE A 276 -16.09 9.16 -7.76
N LYS A 277 -17.36 8.81 -7.55
CA LYS A 277 -18.23 8.29 -8.61
C LYS A 277 -18.46 9.34 -9.69
N ASP A 278 -18.85 10.54 -9.30
CA ASP A 278 -19.23 11.61 -10.23
C ASP A 278 -18.02 12.14 -11.02
N GLU A 279 -16.90 12.37 -10.33
CA GLU A 279 -15.72 12.96 -10.96
C GLU A 279 -14.91 11.94 -11.76
N TYR A 280 -14.85 10.67 -11.34
CA TYR A 280 -13.99 9.66 -11.98
C TYR A 280 -14.72 8.53 -12.73
N ASP A 281 -16.06 8.46 -12.66
CA ASP A 281 -16.88 7.34 -13.18
C ASP A 281 -16.45 5.98 -12.59
N ILE A 282 -16.20 5.96 -11.28
CA ILE A 282 -15.74 4.78 -10.54
C ILE A 282 -16.71 4.44 -9.41
N ASP A 283 -17.38 3.30 -9.55
CA ASP A 283 -18.23 2.73 -8.51
C ASP A 283 -17.63 1.43 -7.95
N PHE A 284 -16.72 1.57 -6.99
CA PHE A 284 -16.15 0.42 -6.28
C PHE A 284 -17.22 -0.36 -5.53
N TYR A 285 -18.20 0.32 -4.91
CA TYR A 285 -19.25 -0.34 -4.14
C TYR A 285 -20.00 -1.38 -4.98
N LYS A 286 -20.55 -0.96 -6.13
CA LYS A 286 -21.29 -1.84 -7.05
C LYS A 286 -20.41 -2.92 -7.65
N TYR A 287 -19.14 -2.62 -7.95
CA TYR A 287 -18.22 -3.63 -8.43
C TYR A 287 -17.96 -4.73 -7.38
N ILE A 288 -17.78 -4.36 -6.12
CA ILE A 288 -17.58 -5.30 -5.02
C ILE A 288 -18.84 -6.11 -4.70
N GLU A 289 -20.05 -5.54 -4.84
CA GLU A 289 -21.29 -6.34 -4.75
C GLU A 289 -21.31 -7.48 -5.79
N ASN A 290 -20.84 -7.22 -7.01
CA ASN A 290 -20.73 -8.25 -8.04
C ASN A 290 -19.70 -9.33 -7.68
N ILE A 291 -18.58 -8.95 -7.05
CA ILE A 291 -17.60 -9.91 -6.53
C ILE A 291 -18.23 -10.79 -5.44
N LEU A 292 -18.95 -10.19 -4.49
CA LEU A 292 -19.61 -10.92 -3.40
C LEU A 292 -20.68 -11.88 -3.93
N TYR A 293 -21.48 -11.44 -4.89
CA TYR A 293 -22.46 -12.30 -5.57
C TYR A 293 -21.77 -13.48 -6.26
N LEU A 294 -20.70 -13.22 -7.02
CA LEU A 294 -19.95 -14.26 -7.67
C LEU A 294 -19.30 -15.23 -6.66
N ASP A 295 -18.72 -14.75 -5.56
CA ASP A 295 -18.14 -15.63 -4.54
C ASP A 295 -19.18 -16.57 -3.92
N LYS A 296 -20.40 -16.09 -3.69
CA LYS A 296 -21.54 -16.92 -3.24
C LYS A 296 -21.90 -17.99 -4.26
N GLU A 297 -21.98 -17.63 -5.55
CA GLU A 297 -22.26 -18.59 -6.62
C GLU A 297 -21.15 -19.64 -6.77
N LEU A 298 -19.89 -19.23 -6.69
CA LEU A 298 -18.75 -20.14 -6.70
C LEU A 298 -18.80 -21.11 -5.50
N PHE A 299 -19.15 -20.61 -4.31
CA PHE A 299 -19.31 -21.46 -3.13
C PHE A 299 -20.44 -22.49 -3.32
N ARG A 300 -21.59 -22.07 -3.87
CA ARG A 300 -22.70 -22.97 -4.20
C ARG A 300 -22.26 -24.06 -5.17
N LYS A 301 -21.52 -23.71 -6.23
CA LYS A 301 -20.97 -24.66 -7.20
C LYS A 301 -19.96 -25.64 -6.56
N VAL A 302 -19.11 -25.17 -5.65
CA VAL A 302 -18.22 -26.05 -4.84
C VAL A 302 -19.02 -27.10 -4.07
N LEU A 303 -20.12 -26.71 -3.43
CA LEU A 303 -20.98 -27.64 -2.71
C LEU A 303 -21.64 -28.66 -3.65
N ILE A 304 -22.13 -28.22 -4.82
CA ILE A 304 -22.70 -29.10 -5.84
C ILE A 304 -21.68 -30.14 -6.29
N TYR A 305 -20.46 -29.73 -6.67
CA TYR A 305 -19.41 -30.67 -7.10
C TYR A 305 -18.96 -31.60 -5.97
N LYS A 306 -18.94 -31.11 -4.72
CA LYS A 306 -18.67 -31.95 -3.54
C LYS A 306 -19.74 -33.04 -3.35
N ILE A 307 -21.02 -32.70 -3.52
CA ILE A 307 -22.14 -33.64 -3.40
C ILE A 307 -22.12 -34.65 -4.55
N LYS A 308 -21.96 -34.19 -5.80
CA LYS A 308 -21.83 -35.07 -6.99
C LYS A 308 -20.70 -36.09 -6.79
N ARG A 309 -19.51 -35.61 -6.40
CA ARG A 309 -18.37 -36.47 -6.08
C ARG A 309 -18.68 -37.48 -4.98
N LYS A 310 -19.29 -37.04 -3.86
CA LYS A 310 -19.63 -37.92 -2.72
C LYS A 310 -20.65 -38.99 -3.14
N ASN A 311 -21.62 -38.64 -3.98
CA ASN A 311 -22.64 -39.58 -4.46
C ASN A 311 -22.03 -40.65 -5.37
N LEU A 312 -21.12 -40.28 -6.27
CA LEU A 312 -20.40 -41.26 -7.10
C LEU A 312 -19.54 -42.21 -6.26
N ILE A 313 -18.82 -41.71 -5.25
CA ILE A 313 -18.02 -42.55 -4.34
C ILE A 313 -18.92 -43.46 -3.49
N LYS A 314 -20.09 -42.96 -3.06
CA LYS A 314 -21.06 -43.78 -2.30
C LYS A 314 -21.57 -44.97 -3.10
N LYS A 315 -21.80 -44.80 -4.41
CA LYS A 315 -22.24 -45.86 -5.33
C LYS A 315 -21.17 -46.94 -5.60
N MET A 316 -19.94 -46.76 -5.09
CA MET A 316 -18.87 -47.76 -5.19
C MET A 316 -18.93 -48.78 -4.05
N THR A 317 -18.67 -50.04 -4.40
CA THR A 317 -18.38 -51.12 -3.45
C THR A 317 -17.08 -50.87 -2.68
N LEU A 318 -16.87 -51.59 -1.58
CA LEU A 318 -15.65 -51.47 -0.76
C LEU A 318 -14.37 -51.71 -1.59
N ILE A 319 -14.39 -52.72 -2.46
CA ILE A 319 -13.27 -53.09 -3.33
C ILE A 319 -12.98 -51.98 -4.36
N GLU A 320 -14.01 -51.39 -4.95
CA GLU A 320 -13.86 -50.27 -5.89
C GLU A 320 -13.29 -49.02 -5.20
N ARG A 321 -13.70 -48.73 -3.96
CA ARG A 321 -13.14 -47.61 -3.19
C ARG A 321 -11.65 -47.79 -2.89
N ILE A 322 -11.22 -49.01 -2.54
CA ILE A 322 -9.80 -49.34 -2.33
C ILE A 322 -9.03 -49.19 -3.65
N LYS A 323 -9.55 -49.73 -4.77
CA LYS A 323 -8.96 -49.56 -6.10
C LYS A 323 -8.87 -48.09 -6.52
N PHE A 324 -9.88 -47.28 -6.22
CA PHE A 324 -9.88 -45.85 -6.50
C PHE A 324 -8.87 -45.08 -5.63
N LEU A 325 -8.71 -45.42 -4.34
CA LEU A 325 -7.68 -44.84 -3.49
C LEU A 325 -6.28 -45.20 -3.98
N LEU A 326 -6.07 -46.44 -4.42
CA LEU A 326 -4.83 -46.87 -5.06
C LEU A 326 -4.57 -46.08 -6.34
N TYR A 327 -5.59 -45.91 -7.20
CA TYR A 327 -5.54 -45.06 -8.39
C TYR A 327 -5.17 -43.61 -8.07
N GLN A 328 -5.75 -42.99 -7.03
CA GLN A 328 -5.37 -41.63 -6.58
C GLN A 328 -3.96 -41.54 -6.01
N SER A 329 -3.48 -42.60 -5.36
CA SER A 329 -2.13 -42.66 -4.77
C SER A 329 -1.01 -42.91 -5.79
N GLN A 330 -1.37 -43.40 -6.98
CA GLN A 330 -0.43 -43.82 -8.00
C GLN A 330 0.21 -42.63 -8.74
N LYS A 331 1.31 -42.16 -8.15
CA LYS A 331 2.56 -41.84 -8.88
C LYS A 331 3.33 -43.09 -9.33
N ILE A 332 2.72 -44.27 -9.25
CA ILE A 332 3.32 -45.56 -9.62
C ILE A 332 2.44 -46.14 -10.75
N PRO A 333 2.97 -46.40 -11.94
CA PRO A 333 2.18 -46.88 -13.07
C PRO A 333 1.84 -48.35 -12.83
N ILE A 334 0.67 -48.64 -12.26
CA ILE A 334 0.12 -49.99 -12.33
C ILE A 334 -0.68 -50.06 -13.65
N PRO A 335 -0.43 -51.04 -14.52
CA PRO A 335 -1.13 -51.18 -15.79
C PRO A 335 -2.57 -51.66 -15.51
N ILE A 336 -3.43 -50.73 -15.10
CA ILE A 336 -4.85 -50.98 -14.95
C ILE A 336 -5.46 -50.92 -16.35
N LYS A 337 -5.76 -52.09 -16.93
CA LYS A 337 -6.65 -52.25 -18.10
C LYS A 337 -7.90 -51.39 -17.87
N LYS A 338 -8.04 -50.30 -18.65
CA LYS A 338 -9.13 -49.31 -18.68
C LYS A 338 -9.74 -49.02 -17.29
N SER A 339 -9.33 -47.90 -16.69
CA SER A 339 -9.99 -47.37 -15.49
C SER A 339 -11.52 -47.32 -15.71
N PRO A 340 -12.34 -47.79 -14.74
CA PRO A 340 -13.79 -47.68 -14.84
C PRO A 340 -14.23 -46.25 -15.19
N ASN A 341 -15.19 -46.07 -16.09
CA ASN A 341 -15.67 -44.74 -16.55
C ASN A 341 -16.03 -43.78 -15.39
N LYS A 342 -16.38 -44.32 -14.22
CA LYS A 342 -16.72 -43.57 -13.00
C LYS A 342 -15.50 -42.88 -12.33
N TYR A 343 -14.27 -43.35 -12.55
CA TYR A 343 -13.07 -42.78 -11.90
C TYR A 343 -12.66 -41.44 -12.50
N PRO A 344 -12.57 -41.28 -13.84
CA PRO A 344 -12.35 -39.98 -14.48
C PRO A 344 -13.41 -38.94 -14.09
N GLU A 345 -14.68 -39.33 -13.99
CA GLU A 345 -15.78 -38.42 -13.62
C GLU A 345 -15.66 -37.90 -12.17
N ILE A 346 -15.24 -38.76 -11.23
CA ILE A 346 -14.95 -38.35 -9.84
C ILE A 346 -13.75 -37.40 -9.77
N GLU A 347 -12.73 -37.66 -10.58
CA GLU A 347 -11.55 -36.82 -10.68
C GLU A 347 -11.86 -35.47 -11.32
N GLU A 348 -12.71 -35.45 -12.35
CA GLU A 348 -13.21 -34.24 -12.99
C GLU A 348 -13.93 -33.35 -11.96
N PHE A 349 -14.90 -33.89 -11.21
CA PHE A 349 -15.57 -33.10 -10.15
C PHE A 349 -14.60 -32.63 -9.05
N HIS A 350 -13.54 -33.40 -8.76
CA HIS A 350 -12.48 -32.95 -7.87
C HIS A 350 -11.71 -31.75 -8.47
N LYS A 351 -11.33 -31.82 -9.75
CA LYS A 351 -10.63 -30.76 -10.47
C LYS A 351 -11.48 -29.49 -10.59
N TYR A 352 -12.77 -29.61 -10.91
CA TYR A 352 -13.73 -28.48 -10.92
C TYR A 352 -13.82 -27.81 -9.55
N LYS A 353 -14.06 -28.60 -8.51
CA LYS A 353 -14.14 -28.10 -7.12
C LYS A 353 -12.86 -27.35 -6.74
N HIS A 354 -11.70 -27.93 -7.00
CA HIS A 354 -10.41 -27.35 -6.64
C HIS A 354 -10.08 -26.09 -7.45
N LEU A 355 -10.39 -26.06 -8.75
CA LEU A 355 -10.27 -24.85 -9.58
C LEU A 355 -11.12 -23.71 -9.02
N ILE A 356 -12.39 -24.00 -8.71
CA ILE A 356 -13.32 -22.98 -8.16
C ILE A 356 -12.84 -22.48 -6.80
N GLU A 357 -12.38 -23.36 -5.90
CA GLU A 357 -11.78 -22.95 -4.62
C GLU A 357 -10.56 -22.02 -4.81
N LYS A 358 -9.73 -22.25 -5.83
CA LYS A 358 -8.61 -21.35 -6.14
C LYS A 358 -9.07 -20.02 -6.75
N LEU A 359 -10.06 -20.03 -7.63
CA LEU A 359 -10.64 -18.82 -8.21
C LEU A 359 -11.28 -17.93 -7.14
N ARG A 360 -11.97 -18.52 -6.16
CA ARG A 360 -12.48 -17.78 -4.98
C ARG A 360 -11.36 -17.08 -4.22
N ASN A 361 -10.24 -17.77 -3.98
CA ASN A 361 -9.08 -17.13 -3.34
C ASN A 361 -8.49 -16.00 -4.22
N LEU A 362 -8.47 -16.17 -5.54
CA LEU A 362 -7.97 -15.14 -6.46
C LEU A 362 -8.83 -13.88 -6.47
N LEU A 363 -10.16 -13.98 -6.30
CA LEU A 363 -11.06 -12.80 -6.23
C LEU A 363 -10.62 -11.76 -5.19
N TRP A 364 -10.04 -12.23 -4.08
CA TRP A 364 -9.65 -11.39 -2.95
C TRP A 364 -8.17 -10.99 -2.98
N ASN A 365 -7.32 -11.83 -3.57
CA ASN A 365 -5.86 -11.72 -3.49
C ASN A 365 -5.23 -11.06 -4.72
N ALA A 366 -5.95 -11.06 -5.83
CA ALA A 366 -5.50 -10.38 -7.03
C ALA A 366 -5.72 -8.86 -6.86
N PRO A 367 -4.78 -8.01 -7.31
CA PRO A 367 -5.02 -6.59 -7.44
C PRO A 367 -6.25 -6.33 -8.32
N LEU A 368 -7.11 -5.38 -7.94
CA LEU A 368 -8.36 -5.11 -8.66
C LEU A 368 -8.14 -4.81 -10.15
N PHE A 369 -7.09 -4.06 -10.51
CA PHE A 369 -6.78 -3.79 -11.92
C PHE A 369 -6.66 -5.11 -12.67
N SER A 370 -6.03 -6.15 -12.10
CA SER A 370 -5.78 -7.44 -12.77
C SER A 370 -7.04 -8.23 -13.15
N HIS A 371 -8.22 -7.81 -12.68
CA HIS A 371 -9.50 -8.39 -13.07
C HIS A 371 -9.89 -8.01 -14.51
N THR A 372 -9.26 -6.98 -15.10
CA THR A 372 -9.32 -6.70 -16.55
C THR A 372 -8.16 -7.32 -17.34
N ILE A 373 -8.01 -7.01 -18.62
CA ILE A 373 -6.98 -7.49 -19.55
C ILE A 373 -5.63 -6.85 -19.24
N HIS A 374 -4.56 -7.65 -19.14
CA HIS A 374 -3.19 -7.17 -18.88
C HIS A 374 -2.12 -7.92 -19.64
N ASP A 375 -0.97 -7.26 -19.75
CA ASP A 375 0.29 -7.86 -20.14
C ASP A 375 0.59 -9.12 -19.29
N SER A 376 0.84 -10.22 -19.99
CA SER A 376 1.12 -11.55 -19.45
C SER A 376 2.35 -11.55 -18.53
N SER A 377 3.30 -10.62 -18.74
CA SER A 377 4.49 -10.45 -17.89
C SER A 377 4.14 -10.07 -16.44
N LYS A 378 3.08 -9.29 -16.24
CA LYS A 378 2.59 -8.86 -14.92
C LYS A 378 1.80 -9.97 -14.24
N ILE A 379 1.01 -10.72 -15.00
CA ILE A 379 0.22 -11.87 -14.51
C ILE A 379 1.16 -12.97 -14.02
N LYS A 380 2.24 -13.30 -14.75
CA LYS A 380 3.25 -14.28 -14.34
C LYS A 380 3.85 -13.95 -12.96
N LYS A 381 4.15 -12.67 -12.68
CA LYS A 381 4.65 -12.22 -11.35
C LYS A 381 3.61 -12.37 -10.24
N ILE A 382 2.33 -12.13 -10.53
CA ILE A 382 1.23 -12.25 -9.55
C ILE A 382 0.92 -13.72 -9.27
N LEU A 383 0.88 -14.58 -10.28
CA LEU A 383 0.63 -16.03 -10.12
C LEU A 383 1.83 -16.76 -9.48
N ASN A 384 3.05 -16.24 -9.63
CA ASN A 384 4.24 -16.75 -8.92
C ASN A 384 4.17 -16.62 -7.38
N PHE A 385 3.12 -16.00 -6.82
CA PHE A 385 2.83 -16.06 -5.38
C PHE A 385 2.47 -17.49 -4.90
N SER A 386 2.10 -18.42 -5.78
CA SER A 386 1.96 -19.84 -5.44
C SER A 386 3.25 -20.63 -5.73
N LYS A 387 4.28 -20.43 -4.91
CA LYS A 387 5.65 -20.98 -5.08
C LYS A 387 5.83 -22.52 -5.08
N ARG A 388 4.79 -23.34 -5.32
CA ARG A 388 4.93 -24.81 -5.38
C ARG A 388 4.69 -25.44 -6.75
N SER A 389 4.14 -24.74 -7.74
CA SER A 389 3.82 -25.32 -9.06
C SER A 389 4.72 -24.87 -10.22
N ALA A 390 5.46 -23.77 -10.07
CA ALA A 390 6.16 -23.13 -11.19
C ALA A 390 7.47 -23.82 -11.62
N LYS A 391 7.97 -24.82 -10.89
CA LYS A 391 9.24 -25.50 -11.24
C LYS A 391 9.16 -26.51 -12.40
N LYS A 392 7.99 -26.73 -13.00
CA LYS A 392 7.82 -27.79 -14.02
C LYS A 392 7.10 -27.39 -15.31
N ILE A 393 6.72 -26.14 -15.51
CA ILE A 393 5.99 -25.76 -16.72
C ILE A 393 6.75 -24.63 -17.42
N LYS A 394 7.43 -24.97 -18.52
CA LYS A 394 7.85 -24.00 -19.55
C LYS A 394 6.58 -23.42 -20.18
N VAL A 395 5.92 -22.50 -19.49
CA VAL A 395 4.88 -21.64 -20.07
C VAL A 395 5.58 -20.37 -20.53
N GLU A 396 6.52 -20.50 -21.45
CA GLU A 396 7.24 -19.34 -21.95
C GLU A 396 6.43 -18.59 -23.00
N ASP A 397 5.69 -19.23 -23.91
CA ASP A 397 5.29 -18.52 -25.15
C ASP A 397 3.81 -18.43 -25.57
N GLU A 398 2.81 -18.85 -24.77
CA GLU A 398 1.39 -18.87 -25.26
C GLU A 398 0.32 -18.31 -24.31
N ILE A 399 0.68 -17.37 -23.41
CA ILE A 399 -0.37 -16.61 -22.70
C ILE A 399 -0.65 -15.37 -23.53
N GLU A 400 -1.61 -15.46 -24.45
CA GLU A 400 -2.16 -14.30 -25.14
C GLU A 400 -2.57 -13.22 -24.13
N SER A 401 -2.13 -12.00 -24.41
CA SER A 401 -2.25 -10.78 -23.58
C SER A 401 -3.68 -10.22 -23.50
N THR A 402 -4.70 -11.03 -23.75
CA THR A 402 -6.07 -10.59 -24.02
C THR A 402 -7.07 -10.95 -22.92
N GLU A 403 -6.64 -11.63 -21.85
CA GLU A 403 -7.57 -12.16 -20.84
C GLU A 403 -7.32 -11.65 -19.41
N SER A 404 -8.37 -11.71 -18.59
CA SER A 404 -8.28 -11.41 -17.15
C SER A 404 -7.49 -12.45 -16.38
N ILE A 405 -6.97 -12.08 -15.20
CA ILE A 405 -6.25 -13.02 -14.33
C ILE A 405 -7.03 -14.32 -14.05
N PHE A 406 -8.36 -14.26 -13.95
CA PHE A 406 -9.22 -15.42 -13.70
C PHE A 406 -9.25 -16.38 -14.89
N LEU A 407 -9.46 -15.85 -16.10
CA LEU A 407 -9.55 -16.65 -17.31
C LEU A 407 -8.18 -17.21 -17.70
N THR A 408 -7.11 -16.43 -17.52
CA THR A 408 -5.73 -16.93 -17.64
C THR A 408 -5.46 -18.06 -16.65
N PHE A 409 -5.92 -17.92 -15.40
CA PHE A 409 -5.74 -18.95 -14.38
C PHE A 409 -6.49 -20.25 -14.73
N ILE A 410 -7.70 -20.16 -15.30
CA ILE A 410 -8.45 -21.31 -15.80
C ILE A 410 -7.65 -22.04 -16.87
N LYS A 411 -7.23 -21.35 -17.94
CA LYS A 411 -6.43 -21.94 -19.04
C LYS A 411 -5.15 -22.60 -18.54
N MET A 412 -4.45 -21.95 -17.60
CA MET A 412 -3.25 -22.51 -16.99
C MET A 412 -3.52 -23.77 -16.16
N TYR A 413 -4.66 -23.81 -15.46
CA TYR A 413 -5.05 -24.96 -14.65
C TYR A 413 -5.52 -26.14 -15.51
N GLU A 414 -6.26 -25.87 -16.60
CA GLU A 414 -6.64 -26.85 -17.63
C GLU A 414 -5.41 -27.53 -18.23
N LYS A 415 -4.43 -26.75 -18.72
CA LYS A 415 -3.16 -27.27 -19.29
C LYS A 415 -2.34 -28.06 -18.26
N LYS A 416 -2.39 -27.66 -16.98
CA LYS A 416 -1.59 -28.29 -15.92
C LYS A 416 -2.18 -29.62 -15.43
N GLU A 417 -3.51 -29.73 -15.40
CA GLU A 417 -4.22 -30.88 -14.85
C GLU A 417 -4.86 -31.76 -15.95
N ASP A 418 -4.59 -31.44 -17.22
CA ASP A 418 -5.08 -32.13 -18.42
C ASP A 418 -6.60 -32.39 -18.36
N PHE A 419 -7.37 -31.30 -18.29
CA PHE A 419 -8.83 -31.34 -18.31
C PHE A 419 -9.40 -30.02 -18.84
N GLU A 420 -10.67 -30.03 -19.24
CA GLU A 420 -11.41 -28.87 -19.72
C GLU A 420 -12.48 -28.43 -18.71
N PHE A 421 -12.54 -27.14 -18.40
CA PHE A 421 -13.50 -26.58 -17.47
C PHE A 421 -14.75 -26.11 -18.21
N LYS A 422 -15.82 -26.92 -18.17
CA LYS A 422 -17.06 -26.72 -18.95
C LYS A 422 -18.18 -25.98 -18.21
N ASP A 423 -17.90 -25.37 -17.06
CA ASP A 423 -18.91 -24.60 -16.32
C ASP A 423 -19.11 -23.20 -16.94
N ASN A 424 -19.91 -23.17 -18.01
CA ASN A 424 -20.18 -21.96 -18.80
C ASN A 424 -20.76 -20.81 -17.97
N ASP A 425 -21.54 -21.09 -16.92
CA ASP A 425 -22.10 -20.08 -16.03
C ASP A 425 -20.97 -19.30 -15.33
N ILE A 426 -19.98 -20.04 -14.80
CA ILE A 426 -18.84 -19.46 -14.09
C ILE A 426 -17.97 -18.66 -15.07
N ILE A 427 -17.70 -19.21 -16.25
CA ILE A 427 -16.91 -18.52 -17.29
C ILE A 427 -17.60 -17.21 -17.70
N LYS A 428 -18.92 -17.24 -17.95
CA LYS A 428 -19.71 -16.06 -18.31
C LYS A 428 -19.68 -15.01 -17.19
N ALA A 429 -19.78 -15.44 -15.93
CA ALA A 429 -19.72 -14.53 -14.80
C ALA A 429 -18.34 -13.84 -14.67
N PHE A 430 -17.24 -14.56 -14.87
CA PHE A 430 -15.89 -13.96 -14.89
C PHE A 430 -15.69 -13.01 -16.08
N LYS A 431 -16.22 -13.34 -17.26
CA LYS A 431 -16.23 -12.41 -18.42
C LYS A 431 -17.01 -11.13 -18.11
N GLY A 432 -18.16 -11.25 -17.43
CA GLY A 432 -18.94 -10.10 -16.97
C GLY A 432 -18.17 -9.22 -15.98
N LEU A 433 -17.47 -9.83 -15.02
CA LEU A 433 -16.63 -9.12 -14.06
C LEU A 433 -15.47 -8.39 -14.76
N ARG A 434 -14.80 -9.05 -15.70
CA ARG A 434 -13.75 -8.47 -16.55
C ARG A 434 -14.25 -7.23 -17.27
N ASN A 435 -15.39 -7.30 -17.94
CA ASN A 435 -15.93 -6.19 -18.72
C ASN A 435 -16.28 -4.99 -17.84
N LYS A 436 -16.85 -5.22 -16.64
CA LYS A 436 -17.14 -4.16 -15.66
C LYS A 436 -15.85 -3.48 -15.17
N MET A 437 -14.83 -4.25 -14.79
CA MET A 437 -13.53 -3.69 -14.41
C MET A 437 -12.85 -2.98 -15.57
N ALA A 438 -12.95 -3.51 -16.80
CA ALA A 438 -12.39 -2.88 -17.98
C ALA A 438 -12.96 -1.48 -18.19
N LYS A 439 -14.29 -1.32 -18.08
CA LYS A 439 -14.94 -0.01 -18.18
C LYS A 439 -14.37 0.98 -17.15
N MET A 440 -14.36 0.61 -15.88
CA MET A 440 -13.86 1.48 -14.80
C MET A 440 -12.36 1.80 -14.96
N TRP A 441 -11.54 0.77 -15.15
CA TRP A 441 -10.08 0.91 -15.18
C TRP A 441 -9.58 1.61 -16.44
N LEU A 442 -10.09 1.26 -17.63
CA LEU A 442 -9.62 1.84 -18.89
C LEU A 442 -10.01 3.32 -18.98
N LEU A 443 -11.25 3.68 -18.63
CA LEU A 443 -11.68 5.08 -18.57
C LEU A 443 -10.79 5.86 -17.60
N PHE A 444 -10.57 5.30 -16.41
CA PHE A 444 -9.71 5.95 -15.42
C PHE A 444 -8.28 6.14 -15.92
N LYS A 445 -7.72 5.09 -16.52
CA LYS A 445 -6.34 5.07 -17.02
C LYS A 445 -6.13 6.06 -18.18
N GLU A 446 -6.99 6.05 -19.17
CA GLU A 446 -6.83 6.88 -20.36
C GLU A 446 -7.09 8.37 -20.07
N LYS A 447 -8.05 8.66 -19.17
CA LYS A 447 -8.43 10.05 -18.87
C LYS A 447 -7.60 10.66 -17.73
N TYR A 448 -7.62 10.06 -16.54
CA TYR A 448 -7.08 10.68 -15.33
C TYR A 448 -5.64 10.28 -15.06
N PHE A 449 -5.30 9.01 -15.25
CA PHE A 449 -3.92 8.55 -15.03
C PHE A 449 -2.95 9.16 -16.05
N LYS A 450 -3.33 9.21 -17.33
CA LYS A 450 -2.55 9.89 -18.38
C LYS A 450 -2.42 11.40 -18.11
N PHE A 451 -3.50 12.05 -17.68
CA PHE A 451 -3.45 13.45 -17.23
C PHE A 451 -2.47 13.63 -16.08
N ALA A 452 -2.50 12.75 -15.07
CA ALA A 452 -1.62 12.83 -13.93
C ALA A 452 -0.14 12.66 -14.33
N ILE A 453 0.18 11.72 -15.22
CA ILE A 453 1.53 11.57 -15.77
C ILE A 453 1.98 12.85 -16.48
N ASN A 454 1.15 13.41 -17.37
CA ASN A 454 1.47 14.64 -18.07
C ASN A 454 1.70 15.80 -17.11
N LYS A 455 0.90 15.91 -16.05
CA LYS A 455 1.06 16.93 -15.02
C LYS A 455 2.30 16.73 -14.16
N LEU A 456 2.67 15.49 -13.84
CA LEU A 456 3.95 15.22 -13.18
C LEU A 456 5.13 15.64 -14.04
N ASN A 457 5.09 15.35 -15.35
CA ASN A 457 6.13 15.81 -16.27
C ASN A 457 6.23 17.34 -16.32
N GLN A 458 5.10 18.06 -16.26
CA GLN A 458 5.11 19.51 -16.15
C GLN A 458 5.74 19.97 -14.84
N ILE A 459 5.35 19.39 -13.70
CA ILE A 459 5.91 19.70 -12.37
C ILE A 459 7.42 19.48 -12.33
N ALA A 460 7.92 18.40 -12.96
CA ALA A 460 9.34 18.08 -13.01
C ALA A 460 10.18 19.20 -13.65
N ASN A 461 9.58 19.96 -14.58
CA ASN A 461 10.26 21.02 -15.32
C ASN A 461 10.19 22.40 -14.64
N ILE A 462 9.44 22.54 -13.53
CA ILE A 462 9.33 23.81 -12.82
C ILE A 462 10.56 24.00 -11.92
N SER A 463 11.30 25.09 -12.14
CA SER A 463 12.45 25.44 -11.31
C SER A 463 11.99 25.95 -9.93
N PRO A 464 12.65 25.56 -8.82
CA PRO A 464 12.38 26.12 -7.49
C PRO A 464 12.51 27.65 -7.41
N GLY A 465 13.24 28.29 -8.33
CA GLY A 465 13.37 29.75 -8.42
C GLY A 465 12.26 30.46 -9.20
N THR A 466 11.23 29.74 -9.65
CA THR A 466 10.09 30.33 -10.39
C THR A 466 9.24 31.19 -9.45
N GLU A 467 8.76 32.34 -9.92
CA GLU A 467 7.77 33.13 -9.18
C GLU A 467 6.51 32.29 -8.88
N ASN A 468 5.96 32.40 -7.67
CA ASN A 468 4.81 31.62 -7.21
C ASN A 468 4.98 30.09 -7.30
N TYR A 469 6.23 29.59 -7.31
CA TYR A 469 6.54 28.15 -7.38
C TYR A 469 5.67 27.31 -6.42
N LYS A 470 5.54 27.75 -5.17
CA LYS A 470 4.82 27.00 -4.13
C LYS A 470 3.34 26.89 -4.42
N ASP A 471 2.68 27.96 -4.84
CA ASP A 471 1.26 27.94 -5.15
C ASP A 471 0.98 27.06 -6.36
N ILE A 472 1.84 27.13 -7.37
CA ILE A 472 1.78 26.26 -8.55
C ILE A 472 1.91 24.79 -8.11
N ILE A 473 2.92 24.45 -7.31
CA ILE A 473 3.15 23.09 -6.82
C ILE A 473 1.98 22.61 -5.94
N ARG A 474 1.51 23.44 -5.01
CA ARG A 474 0.38 23.15 -4.12
C ARG A 474 -0.88 22.83 -4.92
N ASN A 475 -1.21 23.66 -5.90
CA ASN A 475 -2.39 23.47 -6.75
C ASN A 475 -2.29 22.21 -7.59
N ASN A 476 -1.10 21.89 -8.12
CA ASN A 476 -0.90 20.66 -8.87
C ASN A 476 -0.96 19.42 -7.96
N ILE A 477 -0.33 19.44 -6.78
CA ILE A 477 -0.39 18.34 -5.81
C ILE A 477 -1.83 18.06 -5.40
N LYS A 478 -2.60 19.11 -5.09
CA LYS A 478 -4.04 18.98 -4.79
C LYS A 478 -4.76 18.22 -5.91
N LYS A 479 -4.55 18.58 -7.18
CA LYS A 479 -5.18 17.87 -8.32
C LYS A 479 -4.71 16.42 -8.49
N LEU A 480 -3.45 16.12 -8.15
CA LEU A 480 -2.85 14.80 -8.39
C LEU A 480 -3.12 13.77 -7.29
N VAL A 481 -3.13 14.20 -6.02
CA VAL A 481 -3.30 13.30 -4.87
C VAL A 481 -4.56 12.42 -4.98
N PRO A 482 -5.73 12.94 -5.38
CA PRO A 482 -6.93 12.12 -5.58
C PRO A 482 -6.81 11.04 -6.65
N ILE A 483 -6.22 11.37 -7.80
CA ILE A 483 -6.01 10.40 -8.87
C ILE A 483 -5.09 9.27 -8.38
N ILE A 484 -4.06 9.61 -7.60
CA ILE A 484 -3.11 8.62 -7.07
C ILE A 484 -3.75 7.74 -6.02
N ALA A 485 -4.58 8.30 -5.14
CA ALA A 485 -5.31 7.54 -4.13
C ALA A 485 -6.26 6.51 -4.78
N VAL A 486 -7.02 6.93 -5.80
CA VAL A 486 -7.91 6.04 -6.56
C VAL A 486 -7.13 4.96 -7.31
N TYR A 487 -6.03 5.33 -7.99
CA TYR A 487 -5.13 4.38 -8.67
C TYR A 487 -4.62 3.28 -7.73
N GLU A 488 -4.33 3.65 -6.49
CA GLU A 488 -3.76 2.74 -5.50
C GLU A 488 -4.76 1.69 -5.02
N ILE A 489 -6.06 2.02 -4.94
CA ILE A 489 -7.13 1.03 -4.68
C ILE A 489 -7.19 0.00 -5.80
N PHE A 490 -7.09 0.42 -7.07
CA PHE A 490 -7.00 -0.54 -8.17
C PHE A 490 -5.76 -1.45 -8.06
N SER A 491 -4.66 -0.91 -7.55
CA SER A 491 -3.35 -1.57 -7.46
C SER A 491 -3.21 -2.59 -6.33
N ARG A 492 -4.20 -2.70 -5.43
CA ARG A 492 -4.13 -3.55 -4.24
C ARG A 492 -5.12 -4.71 -4.25
N PRO A 493 -4.76 -5.84 -3.62
CA PRO A 493 -5.71 -6.87 -3.26
C PRO A 493 -6.76 -6.36 -2.28
N LEU A 494 -8.00 -6.82 -2.42
CA LEU A 494 -9.07 -6.52 -1.47
C LEU A 494 -8.75 -7.06 -0.07
N SER A 495 -8.08 -8.20 0.01
CA SER A 495 -7.65 -8.80 1.26
C SER A 495 -6.60 -7.99 2.03
N GLU A 496 -5.91 -7.06 1.37
CA GLU A 496 -4.89 -6.22 2.02
C GLU A 496 -5.40 -4.82 2.35
N SER A 497 -6.56 -4.43 1.82
CA SER A 497 -7.04 -3.05 1.83
C SER A 497 -8.45 -2.87 2.39
N VAL A 498 -9.38 -3.77 2.04
CA VAL A 498 -10.83 -3.62 2.33
C VAL A 498 -11.37 -4.73 3.23
N TYR A 499 -11.00 -5.99 2.96
CA TYR A 499 -11.52 -7.18 3.63
C TYR A 499 -10.39 -8.11 4.08
N PRO A 500 -9.58 -7.72 5.08
CA PRO A 500 -8.54 -8.58 5.64
C PRO A 500 -9.04 -9.95 6.10
N GLU A 501 -10.32 -10.04 6.46
CA GLU A 501 -10.96 -11.25 6.97
C GLU A 501 -11.29 -12.26 5.86
N ALA A 502 -11.22 -11.87 4.58
CA ALA A 502 -11.54 -12.74 3.46
C ALA A 502 -10.55 -13.89 3.27
N ILE A 503 -9.34 -13.80 3.85
CA ILE A 503 -8.35 -14.88 3.85
C ILE A 503 -8.09 -15.35 5.30
N PRO A 504 -8.09 -16.67 5.56
CA PRO A 504 -7.61 -17.21 6.83
C PRO A 504 -6.15 -16.79 7.12
N HIS A 505 -5.92 -16.05 8.20
CA HIS A 505 -4.60 -15.54 8.61
C HIS A 505 -3.53 -16.63 8.82
N THR A 506 -3.94 -17.89 8.99
CA THR A 506 -3.06 -19.05 9.19
C THR A 506 -2.18 -19.39 7.98
N ARG A 507 -2.43 -18.81 6.80
CA ARG A 507 -1.64 -19.06 5.57
C ARG A 507 -0.57 -18.01 5.25
N GLN A 508 -0.48 -16.93 6.01
CA GLN A 508 0.49 -15.86 5.76
C GLN A 508 1.49 -15.76 6.91
N LEU A 509 2.62 -16.48 6.80
CA LEU A 509 3.72 -16.49 7.78
C LEU A 509 4.22 -15.06 8.10
N ARG A 510 4.12 -14.14 7.15
CA ARG A 510 4.38 -12.70 7.32
C ARG A 510 3.35 -11.99 8.17
N ALA A 511 2.05 -12.29 8.02
CA ALA A 511 1.01 -11.76 8.87
C ALA A 511 1.12 -12.31 10.29
N TYR A 512 1.55 -13.57 10.47
CA TYR A 512 1.85 -14.14 11.78
C TYR A 512 3.08 -13.49 12.43
N LEU A 513 4.15 -13.22 11.68
CA LEU A 513 5.33 -12.49 12.16
C LEU A 513 5.02 -11.02 12.48
N ALA A 514 4.28 -10.34 11.61
CA ALA A 514 3.80 -8.99 11.87
C ALA A 514 2.90 -8.98 13.10
N LYS A 515 1.96 -9.92 13.24
CA LYS A 515 1.11 -10.12 14.42
C LYS A 515 1.94 -10.44 15.65
N PHE A 516 2.93 -11.32 15.59
CA PHE A 516 3.80 -11.64 16.72
C PHE A 516 4.56 -10.39 17.18
N LEU A 517 5.23 -9.70 16.24
CA LEU A 517 5.98 -8.47 16.50
C LEU A 517 5.07 -7.33 16.99
N THR A 518 3.78 -7.33 16.63
CA THR A 518 2.81 -6.27 16.97
C THR A 518 1.81 -6.66 18.06
N SER A 519 1.80 -7.91 18.51
CA SER A 519 0.79 -8.40 19.45
C SER A 519 1.09 -7.93 20.86
N LYS A 520 0.05 -8.01 21.71
CA LYS A 520 0.15 -7.97 23.18
C LYS A 520 1.14 -9.01 23.75
N TYR A 521 1.65 -9.95 22.94
CA TYR A 521 2.63 -10.96 23.35
C TYR A 521 4.09 -10.60 22.98
N ASN A 522 4.35 -9.51 22.25
CA ASN A 522 5.66 -8.85 22.16
C ASN A 522 5.67 -7.57 23.01
N LEU A 523 5.34 -7.73 24.31
CA LEU A 523 5.36 -6.63 25.30
C LEU A 523 6.69 -5.90 25.27
N VAL A 524 7.80 -6.61 25.09
CA VAL A 524 9.14 -6.04 25.17
C VAL A 524 9.40 -5.12 23.98
N GLY A 525 9.25 -5.56 22.73
CA GLY A 525 9.60 -4.73 21.56
C GLY A 525 8.71 -3.49 21.38
N LEU A 526 7.39 -3.63 21.47
CA LEU A 526 6.45 -2.52 21.29
C LEU A 526 6.46 -1.56 22.49
N ASN A 527 6.56 -2.06 23.73
CA ASN A 527 6.66 -1.16 24.88
C ASN A 527 8.02 -0.48 24.92
N LEU A 528 9.11 -1.13 24.47
CA LEU A 528 10.40 -0.46 24.30
C LEU A 528 10.30 0.65 23.26
N ILE A 529 9.75 0.42 22.07
CA ILE A 529 9.56 1.47 21.05
C ILE A 529 8.68 2.61 21.60
N ARG A 530 7.59 2.30 22.31
CA ARG A 530 6.72 3.31 22.94
C ARG A 530 7.45 4.09 24.01
N PHE A 531 8.20 3.42 24.87
CA PHE A 531 9.02 4.02 25.90
C PHE A 531 10.10 4.92 25.29
N PHE A 532 10.77 4.47 24.22
CA PHE A 532 11.76 5.24 23.49
C PHE A 532 11.17 6.49 22.85
N ASN A 533 10.03 6.37 22.17
CA ASN A 533 9.35 7.52 21.58
C ASN A 533 8.90 8.51 22.65
N LYS A 534 8.41 8.02 23.80
CA LYS A 534 8.00 8.86 24.94
C LYS A 534 9.20 9.58 25.56
N LEU A 535 10.32 8.89 25.76
CA LEU A 535 11.54 9.45 26.33
C LEU A 535 12.19 10.47 25.39
N ALA A 536 12.28 10.17 24.11
CA ALA A 536 12.78 11.10 23.10
C ALA A 536 11.88 12.34 22.99
N PHE A 537 10.55 12.15 22.94
CA PHE A 537 9.60 13.26 22.99
C PHE A 537 9.80 14.14 24.23
N ASN A 538 9.91 13.55 25.43
CA ASN A 538 10.10 14.33 26.66
C ASN A 538 11.37 15.19 26.62
N ASN A 539 12.47 14.68 26.05
CA ASN A 539 13.71 15.45 25.90
C ASN A 539 13.54 16.62 24.92
N TRP A 540 12.88 16.40 23.79
CA TRP A 540 12.58 17.44 22.82
C TRP A 540 11.59 18.47 23.35
N ALA A 541 10.52 18.02 24.00
CA ALA A 541 9.53 18.88 24.63
C ALA A 541 10.20 19.76 25.69
N TYR A 542 11.08 19.20 26.53
CA TYR A 542 11.86 19.98 27.50
C TYR A 542 12.74 21.03 26.82
N PHE A 543 13.45 20.67 25.75
CA PHE A 543 14.26 21.62 25.00
C PHE A 543 13.43 22.77 24.43
N ILE A 544 12.31 22.43 23.80
CA ILE A 544 11.39 23.38 23.16
C ILE A 544 10.81 24.35 24.18
N THR A 545 10.26 23.83 25.28
CA THR A 545 9.67 24.67 26.33
C THR A 545 10.72 25.54 27.00
N LYS A 546 11.92 25.00 27.27
CA LYS A 546 13.01 25.78 27.86
C LYS A 546 13.51 26.91 26.95
N LYS A 547 13.52 26.67 25.63
CA LYS A 547 13.98 27.66 24.65
C LYS A 547 12.88 28.58 24.15
N GLY A 548 11.62 28.35 24.52
CA GLY A 548 10.48 29.14 24.07
C GLY A 548 10.24 29.05 22.56
N LEU A 549 10.68 27.97 21.91
CA LEU A 549 10.65 27.88 20.45
C LEU A 549 9.22 27.67 19.93
N ASN A 550 8.84 28.45 18.93
CA ASN A 550 7.64 28.22 18.14
C ASN A 550 7.86 27.10 17.10
N LYS A 551 6.78 26.66 16.44
CA LYS A 551 6.83 25.55 15.49
C LYS A 551 7.82 25.78 14.33
N GLN A 552 7.92 27.00 13.82
CA GLN A 552 8.82 27.34 12.73
C GLN A 552 10.29 27.27 13.19
N GLU A 553 10.59 27.87 14.34
CA GLU A 553 11.92 27.85 14.92
C GLU A 553 12.40 26.42 15.21
N ILE A 554 11.49 25.55 15.65
CA ILE A 554 11.77 24.11 15.83
C ILE A 554 12.10 23.45 14.50
N PHE A 555 11.32 23.73 13.46
CA PHE A 555 11.54 23.20 12.12
C PHE A 555 12.91 23.62 11.59
N ASP A 556 13.22 24.91 11.64
CA ASP A 556 14.49 25.47 11.17
C ASP A 556 15.68 24.94 11.95
N PHE A 557 15.54 24.83 13.27
CA PHE A 557 16.54 24.20 14.12
C PHE A 557 16.84 22.77 13.68
N ILE A 558 15.80 21.95 13.48
CA ILE A 558 15.97 20.56 13.10
C ILE A 558 16.58 20.44 11.69
N VAL A 559 16.13 21.22 10.70
CA VAL A 559 16.68 21.19 9.32
C VAL A 559 18.18 21.50 9.31
N ASN A 560 18.63 22.36 10.21
CA ASN A 560 20.03 22.81 10.31
C ASN A 560 20.97 21.83 11.02
N LEU A 561 20.46 20.77 11.63
CA LEU A 561 21.32 19.81 12.31
C LEU A 561 22.31 19.16 11.33
N SER A 562 23.58 19.11 11.72
CA SER A 562 24.69 18.58 10.91
C SER A 562 24.56 17.09 10.58
N ILE A 563 23.75 16.35 11.35
CA ILE A 563 23.43 14.94 11.10
C ILE A 563 22.75 14.72 9.74
N TRP A 564 22.08 15.76 9.19
CA TRP A 564 21.41 15.73 7.89
C TRP A 564 22.37 16.06 6.76
N LYS A 565 23.49 15.33 6.72
CA LYS A 565 24.60 15.57 5.79
C LYS A 565 24.28 15.24 4.33
N ASN A 566 23.22 14.48 4.06
CA ASN A 566 22.87 14.09 2.70
C ASN A 566 21.91 15.08 2.05
N ILE A 567 21.26 15.97 2.81
CA ILE A 567 20.36 16.98 2.25
C ILE A 567 21.21 18.15 1.72
N PRO A 568 21.12 18.48 0.42
CA PRO A 568 21.82 19.63 -0.17
C PRO A 568 21.42 20.97 0.47
N ASN A 569 22.34 21.94 0.54
CA ASN A 569 22.08 23.24 1.19
C ASN A 569 20.95 24.03 0.52
N ASN A 570 20.92 24.08 -0.81
CA ASN A 570 19.84 24.72 -1.56
C ASN A 570 18.45 24.12 -1.24
N ILE A 571 18.38 22.81 -0.97
CA ILE A 571 17.14 22.14 -0.54
C ILE A 571 16.81 22.53 0.90
N LYS A 572 17.81 22.61 1.80
CA LYS A 572 17.59 23.12 3.16
C LYS A 572 17.05 24.55 3.16
N GLU A 573 17.53 25.41 2.27
CA GLU A 573 17.04 26.79 2.11
C GLU A 573 15.62 26.82 1.54
N THR A 574 15.33 25.99 0.54
CA THR A 574 13.98 25.86 -0.03
C THR A 574 12.96 25.42 1.04
N LEU A 575 13.36 24.50 1.91
CA LEU A 575 12.53 24.02 3.02
C LEU A 575 12.29 25.09 4.09
N LYS A 576 13.17 26.10 4.24
CA LYS A 576 13.05 27.15 5.26
C LYS A 576 12.24 28.34 4.80
N THR A 577 12.37 28.73 3.53
CA THR A 577 11.62 29.86 2.95
C THR A 577 10.10 29.66 2.93
N THR A 578 9.58 28.53 3.42
CA THR A 578 8.16 28.16 3.53
C THR A 578 7.46 28.73 4.76
N SER A 579 7.87 29.90 5.28
CA SER A 579 7.38 30.37 6.58
C SER A 579 7.22 31.87 6.77
N ASN A 580 7.14 32.65 5.69
CA ASN A 580 6.58 33.99 5.78
C ASN A 580 5.20 33.99 5.13
#